data_AF-A0A2G6LFY3-F1
#
_entry.id   AF-A0A2G6LFY3-F1
#
_cell.length_a   1.000
_cell.length_b   1.000
_cell.length_c   1.000
_cell.angle_alpha   90.00
_cell.angle_beta   90.00
_cell.angle_gamma   90.00
#
_symmetry.space_group_name_H-M   'P 1'
#
loop_
_entity.id
_entity.type
_entity.pdbx_description
1 polymer ?
#
loop_
_entity_poly.entity_id
_entity_poly.type
_entity_poly.pdbx_seq_one_letter_code
_entity_poly.pdbx_strand_id
1 'polypeptide(L)'
;MTTYQLITTYQPTDSIVQYGDGVFETMLGIEDSVHHWDYHWARLSQSCQRLQIIPPSQQSLLEQLQGALSQQGNDYSVIKMVVSRGKGLRAYRSHPEQPCYVQFSLAPFVFDASRYQQGISVRICQTRLAQQPLLAGMKHLNRLEYIMARREIEDSQFDEGLLLDYDRHV
;
A
#
# COMPACT_ATOMS: atom_id res chain seq x y z
N MET A 1 -8.47 -19.11 13.89
CA MET A 1 -8.67 -17.89 13.08
C MET A 1 -7.90 -16.78 13.75
N THR A 2 -6.87 -16.22 13.10
CA THR A 2 -6.21 -15.03 13.66
C THR A 2 -7.15 -13.85 13.45
N THR A 3 -7.66 -13.30 14.53
CA THR A 3 -8.54 -12.13 14.51
C THR A 3 -7.70 -10.92 14.12
N TYR A 4 -8.01 -10.29 12.99
CA TYR A 4 -7.58 -8.92 12.69
C TYR A 4 -8.66 -7.95 13.14
N GLN A 5 -8.34 -6.66 13.24
CA GLN A 5 -9.32 -5.63 13.56
C GLN A 5 -9.53 -4.72 12.35
N LEU A 6 -10.77 -4.62 11.87
CA LEU A 6 -11.16 -3.57 10.94
C LEU A 6 -11.29 -2.26 11.71
N ILE A 7 -10.58 -1.23 11.25
CA ILE A 7 -10.58 0.09 11.88
C ILE A 7 -10.95 1.16 10.85
N THR A 8 -11.55 2.25 11.32
CA THR A 8 -11.90 3.42 10.52
C THR A 8 -11.03 4.64 10.83
N THR A 9 -10.30 4.61 11.94
CA THR A 9 -9.43 5.68 12.41
C THR A 9 -8.18 5.09 13.05
N TYR A 10 -7.05 5.79 12.91
CA TYR A 10 -5.82 5.47 13.63
C TYR A 10 -5.70 6.30 14.90
N GLN A 11 -5.19 5.68 15.95
CA GLN A 11 -4.83 6.36 17.19
C GLN A 11 -3.37 6.81 17.16
N PRO A 12 -3.01 7.90 17.84
CA PRO A 12 -1.61 8.30 17.99
C PRO A 12 -0.73 7.18 18.56
N THR A 13 -1.28 6.28 19.35
CA THR A 13 -0.54 5.14 19.95
C THR A 13 -0.35 3.95 18.99
N ASP A 14 -0.91 4.00 17.78
CA ASP A 14 -0.77 2.92 16.81
C ASP A 14 0.62 2.96 16.16
N SER A 15 1.20 1.78 15.97
CA SER A 15 2.55 1.60 15.41
C SER A 15 2.68 2.22 14.01
N ILE A 16 1.59 2.23 13.23
CA ILE A 16 1.52 2.90 11.93
C ILE A 16 1.74 4.42 12.03
N VAL A 17 1.12 5.08 13.01
CA VAL A 17 1.24 6.54 13.17
C VAL A 17 2.62 6.92 13.66
N GLN A 18 3.18 6.11 14.55
CA GLN A 18 4.49 6.37 15.14
C GLN A 18 5.65 6.07 14.17
N TYR A 19 5.57 4.97 13.41
CA TYR A 19 6.73 4.39 12.72
C TYR A 19 6.45 3.88 11.31
N GLY A 20 5.23 4.03 10.79
CA GLY A 20 4.86 3.44 9.49
C GLY A 20 4.99 1.91 9.49
N ASP A 21 4.72 1.26 10.63
CA ASP A 21 4.88 -0.18 10.82
C ASP A 21 3.71 -0.97 10.21
N GLY A 22 3.79 -1.15 8.89
CA GLY A 22 2.77 -1.84 8.11
C GLY A 22 3.05 -1.82 6.62
N VAL A 23 2.10 -2.38 5.88
CA VAL A 23 2.11 -2.55 4.44
C VAL A 23 0.81 -2.04 3.86
N PHE A 24 0.79 -1.77 2.55
CA PHE A 24 -0.43 -1.36 1.87
C PHE A 24 -0.53 -2.00 0.50
N GLU A 25 -1.75 -2.04 -0.01
CA GLU A 25 -2.08 -2.45 -1.36
C GLU A 25 -2.93 -1.38 -2.04
N THR A 26 -2.81 -1.29 -3.36
CA THR A 26 -3.64 -0.44 -4.20
C THR A 26 -4.09 -1.29 -5.36
N MET A 27 -5.38 -1.59 -5.41
CA MET A 27 -5.96 -2.63 -6.26
C MET A 27 -7.03 -2.01 -7.16
N LEU A 28 -7.20 -2.59 -8.34
CA LEU A 28 -8.33 -2.28 -9.21
C LEU A 28 -9.51 -3.20 -8.82
N GLY A 29 -10.63 -2.61 -8.44
CA GLY A 29 -11.92 -3.28 -8.38
C GLY A 29 -12.62 -3.19 -9.74
N ILE A 30 -13.21 -4.29 -10.17
CA ILE A 30 -14.06 -4.38 -11.37
C ILE A 30 -15.40 -4.93 -10.90
N GLU A 31 -16.43 -4.10 -10.95
CA GLU A 31 -17.74 -4.37 -10.34
C GLU A 31 -17.56 -4.80 -8.86
N ASP A 32 -17.92 -6.04 -8.52
CA ASP A 32 -17.81 -6.62 -7.18
C ASP A 32 -16.54 -7.46 -6.95
N SER A 33 -15.62 -7.48 -7.91
CA SER A 33 -14.41 -8.30 -7.89
C SER A 33 -13.13 -7.48 -7.70
N VAL A 34 -12.10 -8.08 -7.09
CA VAL A 34 -10.77 -7.48 -6.98
C VAL A 34 -9.86 -8.07 -8.06
N HIS A 35 -9.47 -7.25 -9.03
CA HIS A 35 -8.60 -7.67 -10.12
C HIS A 35 -7.22 -8.11 -9.59
N HIS A 36 -6.70 -9.22 -10.10
CA HIS A 36 -5.42 -9.81 -9.68
C HIS A 36 -5.28 -10.06 -8.17
N TRP A 37 -6.38 -10.37 -7.47
CA TRP A 37 -6.39 -10.58 -6.02
C TRP A 37 -5.27 -11.48 -5.51
N ASP A 38 -5.06 -12.65 -6.11
CA ASP A 38 -4.05 -13.60 -5.62
C ASP A 38 -2.63 -13.02 -5.63
N TYR A 39 -2.30 -12.16 -6.61
CA TYR A 39 -1.02 -11.47 -6.66
C TYR A 39 -0.89 -10.40 -5.57
N HIS A 40 -1.96 -9.64 -5.33
CA HIS A 40 -2.02 -8.67 -4.24
C HIS A 40 -1.89 -9.36 -2.88
N TRP A 41 -2.61 -10.46 -2.69
CA TRP A 41 -2.55 -11.25 -1.47
C TRP A 41 -1.16 -11.87 -1.25
N ALA A 42 -0.54 -12.46 -2.27
CA ALA A 42 0.80 -13.04 -2.18
C ALA A 42 1.83 -11.98 -1.74
N ARG A 43 1.82 -10.79 -2.36
CA ARG A 43 2.70 -9.69 -1.97
C ARG A 43 2.42 -9.20 -0.54
N LEU A 44 1.16 -8.99 -0.19
CA LEU A 44 0.75 -8.55 1.15
C LEU A 44 1.22 -9.53 2.22
N SER A 45 0.87 -10.81 2.07
CA SER A 45 1.19 -11.86 3.03
C SER A 45 2.69 -12.08 3.20
N GLN A 46 3.46 -12.10 2.10
CA GLN A 46 4.92 -12.17 2.15
C GLN A 46 5.53 -10.94 2.87
N SER A 47 4.97 -9.75 2.62
CA SER A 47 5.40 -8.51 3.27
C SER A 47 5.11 -8.53 4.77
N CYS A 48 3.90 -8.96 5.17
CA CYS A 48 3.52 -9.16 6.57
C CYS A 48 4.45 -10.16 7.25
N GLN A 49 4.75 -11.30 6.62
CA GLN A 49 5.67 -12.30 7.17
C GLN A 49 7.07 -11.72 7.42
N ARG A 50 7.63 -10.97 6.46
CA ARG A 50 8.94 -10.31 6.60
C ARG A 50 8.95 -9.28 7.74
N LEU A 51 7.84 -8.60 7.97
CA LEU A 51 7.66 -7.68 9.10
C LEU A 51 7.22 -8.39 10.40
N GLN A 52 7.07 -9.71 10.41
CA GLN A 52 6.56 -10.47 11.57
C GLN A 52 5.18 -9.97 12.02
N ILE A 53 4.33 -9.59 11.07
CA ILE A 53 2.91 -9.29 11.28
C ILE A 53 2.13 -10.54 10.87
N ILE A 54 1.28 -11.06 11.74
CA ILE A 54 0.40 -12.17 11.37
C ILE A 54 -0.65 -11.62 10.39
N PRO A 55 -0.68 -12.11 9.13
CA PRO A 55 -1.61 -11.59 8.15
C PRO A 55 -3.06 -11.95 8.52
N PRO A 56 -4.06 -11.15 8.09
CA PRO A 56 -5.47 -11.48 8.23
C PRO A 56 -5.82 -12.78 7.48
N SER A 57 -7.05 -13.28 7.62
CA SER A 57 -7.53 -14.38 6.76
C SER A 57 -7.73 -13.86 5.33
N GLN A 58 -7.11 -14.51 4.34
CA GLN A 58 -7.25 -14.18 2.92
C GLN A 58 -8.73 -14.13 2.50
N GLN A 59 -9.45 -15.20 2.81
CA GLN A 59 -10.85 -15.37 2.42
C GLN A 59 -11.73 -14.29 3.06
N SER A 60 -11.57 -14.09 4.37
CA SER A 60 -12.34 -13.07 5.09
C SER A 60 -12.08 -11.68 4.53
N LEU A 61 -10.82 -11.35 4.22
CA LEU A 61 -10.47 -10.04 3.68
C LEU A 61 -11.05 -9.83 2.28
N LEU A 62 -11.00 -10.85 1.42
CA LEU A 62 -11.60 -10.80 0.10
C LEU A 62 -13.12 -10.55 0.19
N GLU A 63 -13.82 -11.31 1.03
CA GLU A 63 -15.27 -11.16 1.25
C GLU A 63 -15.64 -9.73 1.70
N GLN A 64 -14.84 -9.14 2.61
CA GLN A 64 -15.05 -7.75 3.05
C GLN A 64 -14.89 -6.75 1.90
N LEU A 65 -13.87 -6.92 1.06
CA LEU A 65 -13.62 -6.04 -0.09
C LEU A 65 -14.71 -6.17 -1.16
N GLN A 66 -15.12 -7.40 -1.49
CA GLN A 66 -16.19 -7.66 -2.48
C GLN A 66 -17.54 -7.12 -2.00
N GLY A 67 -17.87 -7.30 -0.71
CA GLY A 67 -19.06 -6.71 -0.11
C GLY A 67 -19.07 -5.18 -0.18
N ALA A 68 -17.92 -4.54 0.07
CA ALA A 68 -17.78 -3.10 -0.02
C ALA A 68 -17.88 -2.58 -1.48
N LEU A 69 -17.30 -3.31 -2.44
CA LEU A 69 -17.40 -2.99 -3.87
C LEU A 69 -18.85 -3.08 -4.37
N SER A 70 -19.55 -4.17 -4.04
CA SER A 70 -20.96 -4.38 -4.40
C SER A 70 -21.86 -3.25 -3.91
N GLN A 71 -21.60 -2.71 -2.71
CA GLN A 71 -22.35 -1.57 -2.16
C GLN A 71 -22.09 -0.24 -2.88
N GLN A 72 -20.92 -0.05 -3.49
CA GLN A 72 -20.60 1.17 -4.24
C GLN A 72 -21.26 1.19 -5.62
N GLY A 73 -21.39 0.03 -6.27
CA GLY A 73 -22.04 -0.10 -7.58
C GLY A 73 -21.32 0.62 -8.74
N ASN A 74 -20.00 0.83 -8.62
CA ASN A 74 -19.19 1.38 -9.72
C ASN A 74 -18.67 0.25 -10.63
N ASP A 75 -18.56 0.51 -11.93
CA ASP A 75 -17.91 -0.43 -12.88
C ASP A 75 -16.44 -0.65 -12.52
N TYR A 76 -15.74 0.44 -12.16
CA TYR A 76 -14.34 0.41 -11.76
C TYR A 76 -14.12 1.22 -10.48
N SER A 77 -13.34 0.65 -9.56
CA SER A 77 -12.96 1.31 -8.31
C SER A 77 -11.47 1.15 -8.05
N VAL A 78 -10.85 2.13 -7.39
CA VAL A 78 -9.55 1.93 -6.75
C VAL A 78 -9.77 1.57 -5.29
N ILE A 79 -9.17 0.47 -4.86
CA ILE A 79 -9.19 0.02 -3.47
C ILE A 79 -7.82 0.31 -2.89
N LYS A 80 -7.76 1.15 -1.86
CA LYS A 80 -6.55 1.33 -1.06
C LYS A 80 -6.73 0.61 0.27
N MET A 81 -5.87 -0.35 0.54
CA MET A 81 -5.91 -1.15 1.76
C MET A 81 -4.59 -1.02 2.50
N VAL A 82 -4.65 -0.90 3.82
CA VAL A 82 -3.50 -0.84 4.72
C VAL A 82 -3.64 -1.95 5.75
N VAL A 83 -2.55 -2.69 5.97
CA VAL A 83 -2.40 -3.65 7.06
C VAL A 83 -1.24 -3.20 7.92
N SER A 84 -1.49 -2.91 9.19
CA SER A 84 -0.47 -2.48 10.14
C SER A 84 -0.41 -3.40 11.34
N ARG A 85 0.69 -3.35 12.09
CA ARG A 85 0.87 -4.22 13.26
C ARG A 85 -0.19 -4.01 14.35
N GLY A 86 -0.88 -2.86 14.32
CA GLY A 86 -1.85 -2.46 15.34
C GLY A 86 -1.22 -1.59 16.41
N LYS A 87 -1.62 -1.78 17.66
CA LYS A 87 -1.17 -0.96 18.79
C LYS A 87 0.35 -0.99 18.95
N GLY A 88 0.96 0.17 19.11
CA GLY A 88 2.39 0.29 19.42
C GLY A 88 2.70 0.00 20.90
N LEU A 89 3.94 -0.39 21.18
CA LEU A 89 4.48 -0.36 22.54
C LEU A 89 5.47 0.79 22.69
N ARG A 90 6.06 0.91 23.88
CA ARG A 90 7.10 1.90 24.14
C ARG A 90 8.28 1.71 23.17
N ALA A 91 8.68 2.80 22.52
CA ALA A 91 9.74 2.83 21.50
C ALA A 91 9.44 1.83 20.37
N TYR A 92 10.46 1.16 19.83
CA TYR A 92 10.35 0.24 18.68
C TYR A 92 9.91 -1.18 19.05
N ARG A 93 9.33 -1.38 20.24
CA ARG A 93 8.86 -2.71 20.67
C ARG A 93 7.48 -2.98 20.08
N SER A 94 7.21 -4.25 19.86
CA SER A 94 5.89 -4.73 19.44
C SER A 94 5.54 -6.07 20.06
N HIS A 95 4.24 -6.36 20.19
CA HIS A 95 3.76 -7.71 20.47
C HIS A 95 3.56 -8.45 19.14
N PRO A 96 4.37 -9.47 18.80
CA PRO A 96 4.24 -10.18 17.53
C PRO A 96 2.92 -10.97 17.41
N GLU A 97 2.29 -11.31 18.54
CA GLU A 97 1.06 -12.13 18.58
C GLU A 97 -0.24 -11.32 18.64
N GLN A 98 -0.18 -9.99 18.53
CA GLN A 98 -1.38 -9.15 18.59
C GLN A 98 -2.15 -9.15 17.25
N PRO A 99 -3.47 -8.89 17.29
CA PRO A 99 -4.26 -8.60 16.09
C PRO A 99 -3.66 -7.47 15.26
N CYS A 100 -3.45 -7.70 13.96
CA CYS A 100 -3.13 -6.63 13.03
C CYS A 100 -4.36 -5.74 12.81
N TYR A 101 -4.12 -4.49 12.43
CA TYR A 101 -5.19 -3.55 12.05
C TYR A 101 -5.27 -3.48 10.53
N VAL A 102 -6.49 -3.55 10.02
CA VAL A 102 -6.82 -3.44 8.61
C VAL A 102 -7.73 -2.23 8.43
N GLN A 103 -7.35 -1.34 7.52
CA GLN A 103 -8.20 -0.28 7.02
C GLN A 103 -8.23 -0.35 5.51
N PHE A 104 -9.36 -0.11 4.89
CA PHE A 104 -9.43 0.12 3.46
C PHE A 104 -10.39 1.26 3.12
N SER A 105 -10.21 1.81 1.92
CA SER A 105 -11.08 2.81 1.31
C SER A 105 -11.27 2.49 -0.16
N LEU A 106 -12.44 2.83 -0.68
CA LEU A 106 -12.78 2.69 -2.09
C LEU A 106 -13.08 4.07 -2.68
N ALA A 107 -12.73 4.26 -3.94
CA ALA A 107 -13.13 5.42 -4.73
C ALA A 107 -13.39 4.99 -6.17
N PRO A 108 -14.30 5.64 -6.91
CA PRO A 108 -14.46 5.41 -8.34
C PRO A 108 -13.12 5.59 -9.07
N PHE A 109 -12.84 4.71 -10.04
CA PHE A 109 -11.66 4.80 -10.88
C PHE A 109 -12.07 5.12 -12.32
N VAL A 110 -11.39 6.09 -12.92
CA VAL A 110 -11.57 6.43 -14.33
C VAL A 110 -10.21 6.26 -15.02
N PHE A 111 -10.20 5.44 -16.06
CA PHE A 111 -9.00 5.24 -16.87
C PHE A 111 -8.77 6.44 -17.78
N ASP A 112 -7.58 7.03 -17.69
CA ASP A 112 -7.14 8.09 -18.61
C ASP A 112 -6.57 7.47 -19.89
N ALA A 113 -7.45 7.26 -20.87
CA ALA A 113 -7.07 6.71 -22.16
C ALA A 113 -6.09 7.60 -22.95
N SER A 114 -6.08 8.91 -22.68
CA SER A 114 -5.22 9.85 -23.40
C SER A 114 -3.74 9.62 -23.08
N ARG A 115 -3.40 9.48 -21.79
CA ARG A 115 -2.04 9.17 -21.34
C ARG A 115 -1.54 7.83 -21.86
N TYR A 116 -2.42 6.84 -21.97
CA TYR A 116 -2.06 5.54 -22.53
C TYR A 116 -1.67 5.62 -24.01
N GLN A 117 -2.42 6.40 -24.80
CA GLN A 117 -2.19 6.54 -26.24
C GLN A 117 -1.03 7.49 -26.57
N GLN A 118 -0.90 8.58 -25.82
CA GLN A 118 0.09 9.64 -26.08
C GLN A 118 1.45 9.35 -25.44
N GLY A 119 1.49 8.42 -24.49
CA GLY A 119 2.66 8.18 -23.67
C GLY A 119 2.78 9.19 -22.52
N ILE A 120 3.80 8.98 -21.69
CA ILE A 120 4.10 9.83 -20.54
C ILE A 120 5.53 10.35 -20.64
N SER A 121 5.73 11.56 -20.11
CA SER A 121 7.03 12.18 -19.94
C SER A 121 7.63 11.80 -18.59
N VAL A 122 8.91 11.42 -18.57
CA VAL A 122 9.60 10.99 -17.35
C VAL A 122 10.88 11.79 -17.13
N ARG A 123 11.18 12.09 -15.87
CA ARG A 123 12.43 12.75 -15.45
C ARG A 123 13.20 11.85 -14.50
N ILE A 124 14.53 11.75 -14.69
CA ILE A 124 15.39 11.13 -13.69
C ILE A 124 15.44 12.03 -12.45
N CYS A 125 14.94 11.55 -11.32
CA CYS A 125 14.99 12.25 -10.04
C CYS A 125 16.44 12.44 -9.56
N GLN A 126 16.68 13.43 -8.71
CA GLN A 126 17.89 13.60 -7.90
C GLN A 126 17.84 12.74 -6.62
N THR A 127 16.65 12.56 -6.04
CA THR A 127 16.41 11.60 -4.95
C THR A 127 16.86 10.21 -5.39
N ARG A 128 17.49 9.48 -4.47
CA ARG A 128 17.98 8.12 -4.66
C ARG A 128 17.27 7.20 -3.69
N LEU A 129 16.93 6.00 -4.13
CA LEU A 129 16.40 4.97 -3.24
C LEU A 129 17.52 4.38 -2.40
N ALA A 130 17.35 4.36 -1.08
CA ALA A 130 18.23 3.67 -0.18
C ALA A 130 18.13 2.14 -0.39
N GLN A 131 19.27 1.46 -0.28
CA GLN A 131 19.33 0.01 -0.35
C GLN A 131 19.13 -0.58 1.05
N GLN A 132 17.98 -1.23 1.26
CA GLN A 132 17.72 -2.04 2.45
C GLN A 132 17.13 -3.39 2.00
N PRO A 133 17.96 -4.44 1.85
CA PRO A 133 17.52 -5.74 1.33
C PRO A 133 16.35 -6.35 2.11
N LEU A 134 16.28 -6.10 3.42
CA LEU A 134 15.18 -6.59 4.26
C LEU A 134 13.82 -5.96 3.93
N LEU A 135 13.81 -4.79 3.29
CA LEU A 135 12.60 -4.04 2.89
C LEU A 135 12.37 -4.02 1.37
N ALA A 136 13.41 -4.29 0.57
CA ALA A 136 13.34 -4.27 -0.89
C ALA A 136 12.20 -5.14 -1.44
N GLY A 137 11.47 -4.63 -2.43
CA GLY A 137 10.30 -5.27 -3.05
C GLY A 137 9.01 -5.25 -2.22
N MET A 138 9.05 -4.74 -0.98
CA MET A 138 7.89 -4.66 -0.11
C MET A 138 7.09 -3.38 -0.38
N LYS A 139 5.76 -3.45 -0.31
CA LYS A 139 4.86 -2.27 -0.30
C LYS A 139 4.62 -1.74 1.12
N HIS A 140 5.69 -1.53 1.91
CA HIS A 140 5.63 -0.97 3.27
C HIS A 140 5.21 0.52 3.31
N LEU A 141 4.82 1.02 4.47
CA LEU A 141 4.31 2.40 4.65
C LEU A 141 5.41 3.47 4.79
N ASN A 142 6.68 3.09 5.01
CA ASN A 142 7.81 4.02 5.02
C ASN A 142 8.11 4.57 3.61
N ARG A 143 7.33 5.54 3.13
CA ARG A 143 7.35 6.05 1.74
C ARG A 143 7.89 7.47 1.58
N LEU A 144 8.60 7.99 2.58
CA LEU A 144 9.13 9.36 2.52
C LEU A 144 10.05 9.59 1.31
N GLU A 145 10.83 8.60 0.89
CA GLU A 145 11.68 8.70 -0.32
C GLU A 145 10.86 8.97 -1.58
N TYR A 146 9.72 8.30 -1.76
CA TYR A 146 8.82 8.53 -2.89
C TYR A 146 8.12 9.89 -2.80
N ILE A 147 7.81 10.37 -1.59
CA ILE A 147 7.27 11.72 -1.38
C ILE A 147 8.30 12.78 -1.75
N MET A 148 9.56 12.61 -1.33
CA MET A 148 10.66 13.51 -1.70
C MET A 148 10.89 13.51 -3.21
N ALA A 149 10.93 12.34 -3.83
CA ALA A 149 11.06 12.22 -5.28
C ALA A 149 9.91 12.91 -6.03
N ARG A 150 8.67 12.76 -5.55
CA ARG A 150 7.49 13.39 -6.16
C ARG A 150 7.56 14.92 -6.11
N ARG A 151 8.19 15.51 -5.09
CA ARG A 151 8.35 16.97 -4.98
C ARG A 151 9.26 17.56 -6.07
N GLU A 152 10.16 16.76 -6.65
CA GLU A 152 11.06 17.22 -7.71
C GLU A 152 10.38 17.41 -9.07
N ILE A 153 9.16 16.89 -9.20
CA ILE A 153 8.33 16.93 -10.40
C ILE A 153 7.01 17.68 -10.13
N GLU A 154 6.99 18.57 -9.13
CA GLU A 154 5.85 19.44 -8.85
C GLU A 154 5.62 20.49 -9.96
N ASP A 155 6.66 20.84 -10.73
CA ASP A 155 6.50 21.60 -11.97
C ASP A 155 5.92 20.68 -13.06
N SER A 156 4.78 21.08 -13.66
CA SER A 156 3.91 20.27 -14.54
C SER A 156 4.51 19.82 -15.88
N GLN A 157 5.83 19.86 -16.04
CA GLN A 157 6.52 19.46 -17.27
C GLN A 157 6.70 17.95 -17.40
N PHE A 158 6.58 17.19 -16.31
CA PHE A 158 6.79 15.75 -16.29
C PHE A 158 5.63 15.01 -15.63
N ASP A 159 5.22 13.90 -16.22
CA ASP A 159 4.16 13.04 -15.69
C ASP A 159 4.65 12.17 -14.52
N GLU A 160 5.87 11.65 -14.61
CA GLU A 160 6.44 10.71 -13.64
C GLU A 160 7.94 10.91 -13.38
N GLY A 161 8.39 10.37 -12.24
CA GLY A 161 9.78 10.37 -11.81
C GLY A 161 10.43 8.99 -11.97
N LEU A 162 11.57 8.93 -12.63
CA LEU A 162 12.43 7.76 -12.68
C LEU A 162 13.46 7.84 -11.54
N LEU A 163 13.33 6.93 -10.58
CA LEU A 163 14.25 6.82 -9.44
C LEU A 163 15.43 5.92 -9.80
N LEU A 164 16.58 6.22 -9.21
CA LEU A 164 17.76 5.36 -9.25
C LEU A 164 18.15 4.99 -7.82
N ASP A 165 18.82 3.86 -7.64
CA ASP A 165 19.57 3.59 -6.41
C ASP A 165 20.91 4.36 -6.39
N TYR A 166 21.66 4.24 -5.29
CA TYR A 166 22.95 4.93 -5.14
C TYR A 166 24.06 4.41 -6.08
N ASP A 167 23.93 3.19 -6.59
CA ASP A 167 24.82 2.61 -7.60
C ASP A 167 24.41 3.01 -9.04
N ARG A 168 23.37 3.82 -9.16
CA ARG A 168 22.76 4.31 -10.41
C ARG A 168 22.04 3.25 -11.23
N HIS A 169 21.61 2.17 -10.58
CA HIS A 169 20.65 1.26 -11.19
C HIS A 169 19.25 1.88 -11.15
N VAL A 170 18.48 1.62 -12.22
CA VAL A 170 17.04 1.96 -12.30
C VAL A 170 16.23 0.98 -11.46
#